data_AF-A0A151ASH0-F1
#
_entry.id   AF-A0A151ASH0-F1
#
_cell.length_a   1.000
_cell.length_b   1.000
_cell.length_c   1.000
_cell.angle_alpha   90.00
_cell.angle_beta   90.00
_cell.angle_gamma   90.00
#
_symmetry.space_group_name_H-M   'P 1'
#
loop_
_entity.id
_entity.type
_entity.pdbx_description
1 polymer ?
#
loop_
_entity_poly.entity_id
_entity_poly.type
_entity_poly.pdbx_seq_one_letter_code
_entity_poly.pdbx_strand_id
1 'polypeptide(L)'
;MYTGDLRLHGKHADLTRQFISEAAALKPAILICEGTHPQTEKPVTEDEVLTNSLEAVKKADGLAVADFGPRNVERLLSFLEIAEETDRQLVLTPKDIYLLEALRAAGEPGVPDPYADERIMLYVRPKAVRQKWEEALLERFKARAPERVVDAQ
;
A
#
# COMPACT_ATOMS: atom_id res chain seq x y z
N MET A 1 30.17 -4.04 6.30
CA MET A 1 28.79 -4.45 5.98
C MET A 1 27.94 -3.20 5.87
N TYR A 2 27.09 -3.12 4.84
CA TYR A 2 26.09 -2.07 4.69
C TYR A 2 24.71 -2.72 4.87
N THR A 3 23.90 -2.22 5.80
CA THR A 3 22.63 -2.86 6.18
C THR A 3 21.49 -2.54 5.22
N GLY A 4 21.58 -1.41 4.49
CA GLY A 4 20.38 -0.77 3.95
C GLY A 4 19.45 -0.31 5.07
N ASP A 5 18.15 -0.24 4.78
CA ASP A 5 17.11 0.07 5.75
C ASP A 5 16.72 -1.18 6.54
N LEU A 6 16.62 -1.08 7.88
CA LEU A 6 16.22 -2.14 8.79
C LEU A 6 14.88 -1.79 9.43
N ARG A 7 13.90 -2.69 9.34
CA ARG A 7 12.60 -2.52 9.97
C ARG A 7 12.31 -3.67 10.93
N LEU A 8 12.26 -3.37 12.22
CA LEU A 8 11.93 -4.36 13.25
C LEU A 8 10.41 -4.53 13.47
N HIS A 9 9.60 -3.90 12.62
CA HIS A 9 8.14 -3.94 12.62
C HIS A 9 7.61 -4.34 11.24
N GLY A 10 6.31 -4.63 11.14
CA GLY A 10 5.65 -5.05 9.91
C GLY A 10 5.77 -6.55 9.64
N LYS A 11 5.19 -7.01 8.52
CA LYS A 11 4.98 -8.43 8.20
C LYS A 11 6.28 -9.26 8.12
N HIS A 12 7.40 -8.62 7.85
CA HIS A 12 8.70 -9.26 7.64
C HIS A 12 9.74 -8.96 8.72
N ALA A 13 9.31 -8.46 9.89
CA ALA A 13 10.21 -8.12 10.99
C ALA A 13 11.13 -9.29 11.41
N ASP A 14 10.65 -10.53 11.30
CA ASP A 14 11.44 -11.72 11.64
C ASP A 14 12.62 -11.93 10.68
N LEU A 15 12.48 -11.60 9.39
CA LEU A 15 13.59 -11.65 8.44
C LEU A 15 14.66 -10.61 8.80
N THR A 16 14.26 -9.43 9.26
CA THR A 16 15.20 -8.43 9.77
C THR A 16 15.91 -8.90 11.03
N ARG A 17 15.21 -9.55 11.97
CA ARG A 17 15.83 -10.16 13.17
C ARG A 17 16.84 -11.25 12.80
N GLN A 18 16.47 -12.12 11.86
CA GLN A 18 17.36 -13.16 11.35
C GLN A 18 18.61 -12.54 10.70
N PHE A 19 18.42 -11.55 9.82
CA PHE A 19 19.52 -10.83 9.20
C PHE A 19 20.48 -10.22 10.24
N ILE A 20 19.96 -9.59 11.29
CA ILE A 20 20.77 -9.03 12.37
C ILE A 20 21.60 -10.12 13.07
N SER A 21 20.98 -11.28 13.35
CA SER A 21 21.67 -12.41 14.00
C SER A 21 22.80 -12.96 13.12
N GLU A 22 22.53 -13.20 11.84
CA GLU A 22 23.54 -13.71 10.89
C GLU A 22 24.65 -12.67 10.65
N ALA A 23 24.29 -11.40 10.53
CA ALA A 23 25.23 -10.30 10.39
C ALA A 23 26.19 -10.19 11.59
N ALA A 24 25.67 -10.36 12.81
CA ALA A 24 26.48 -10.36 14.02
C ALA A 24 27.47 -11.54 14.06
N ALA A 25 27.05 -12.72 13.61
CA ALA A 25 27.91 -13.92 13.56
C ALA A 25 29.13 -13.75 12.64
N LEU A 26 29.01 -12.91 11.60
CA LEU A 26 30.11 -12.59 10.68
C LEU A 26 31.20 -11.68 11.30
N LYS A 27 30.96 -11.09 12.47
CA LYS A 27 31.89 -10.18 13.18
C LYS A 27 32.50 -9.12 12.25
N PRO A 28 31.68 -8.29 11.57
CA PRO A 28 32.19 -7.33 10.61
C PRO A 28 33.09 -6.29 11.29
N ALA A 29 34.23 -5.98 10.67
CA ALA A 29 35.14 -4.94 11.16
C ALA A 29 34.52 -3.52 11.08
N ILE A 30 33.61 -3.30 10.12
CA ILE A 30 32.93 -2.02 9.90
C ILE A 30 31.45 -2.31 9.59
N LEU A 31 30.55 -1.60 10.25
CA LEU A 31 29.11 -1.58 10.01
C LEU A 31 28.68 -0.17 9.57
N ILE A 32 28.01 -0.09 8.43
CA ILE A 32 27.33 1.13 7.95
C ILE A 32 25.84 0.83 8.06
N CYS A 33 25.20 1.43 9.06
CA CYS A 33 23.80 1.24 9.38
C CYS A 33 22.99 2.50 9.06
N GLU A 34 21.70 2.34 8.75
CA GLU A 34 20.80 3.49 8.66
C GLU A 34 20.71 4.25 10.00
N GLY A 35 20.41 5.54 9.92
CA GLY A 35 20.31 6.45 11.07
C GLY A 35 19.03 7.28 11.05
N THR A 36 17.95 6.73 10.47
CA THR A 36 16.74 7.49 10.13
C THR A 36 15.94 7.88 11.39
N HIS A 37 15.87 7.03 12.42
CA HIS A 37 15.08 7.27 13.64
C HIS A 37 15.79 6.79 14.93
N PRO A 38 17.01 7.25 15.23
CA PRO A 38 17.82 6.72 16.35
C PRO A 38 17.23 7.01 17.74
N GLN A 39 16.27 7.93 17.85
CA GLN A 39 15.68 8.38 19.12
C GLN A 39 14.22 7.91 19.31
N THR A 40 13.65 7.19 18.34
CA THR A 40 12.26 6.74 18.42
C THR A 40 12.18 5.44 19.22
N GLU A 41 11.80 5.54 20.49
CA GLU A 41 11.70 4.37 21.39
C GLU A 41 10.47 3.49 21.08
N LYS A 42 9.38 4.08 20.59
CA LYS A 42 8.14 3.37 20.23
C LYS A 42 7.59 3.92 18.91
N PRO A 43 7.99 3.36 17.76
CA PRO A 43 7.39 3.71 16.49
C PRO A 43 5.94 3.23 16.47
N VAL A 44 5.05 4.01 15.84
CA VAL A 44 3.67 3.57 15.56
C VAL A 44 3.75 2.39 14.60
N THR A 45 3.11 1.29 14.96
CA THR A 45 3.05 0.06 14.17
C THR A 45 1.99 0.16 13.08
N GLU A 46 2.10 -0.64 12.02
CA GLU A 46 1.06 -0.70 10.98
C GLU A 46 -0.29 -1.22 11.55
N ASP A 47 -0.27 -2.10 12.55
CA ASP A 47 -1.47 -2.54 13.26
C ASP A 47 -2.18 -1.39 14.01
N GLU A 48 -1.39 -0.51 14.66
CA GLU A 48 -1.92 0.71 15.27
C GLU A 48 -2.45 1.69 14.22
N VAL A 49 -1.78 1.82 13.07
CA VAL A 49 -2.28 2.63 11.95
C VAL A 49 -3.61 2.09 11.44
N LEU A 50 -3.73 0.78 11.21
CA LEU A 50 -4.95 0.10 10.79
C LEU A 50 -6.07 0.36 11.80
N THR A 51 -5.82 0.08 13.08
CA THR A 51 -6.82 0.23 14.16
C THR A 51 -7.33 1.67 14.26
N ASN A 52 -6.41 2.64 14.28
CA ASN A 52 -6.78 4.05 14.40
C ASN A 52 -7.51 4.55 13.15
N SER A 53 -7.11 4.08 11.97
CA SER A 53 -7.74 4.45 10.69
C SER A 53 -9.14 3.84 10.57
N LEU A 54 -9.33 2.58 10.97
CA LEU A 54 -10.64 1.93 11.02
C LEU A 54 -11.61 2.71 11.92
N GLU A 55 -11.17 3.08 13.12
CA GLU A 55 -11.98 3.88 14.05
C GLU A 55 -12.34 5.26 13.49
N ALA A 56 -11.44 5.89 12.74
CA ALA A 56 -11.73 7.15 12.08
C ALA A 56 -12.76 6.98 10.94
N VAL A 57 -12.63 5.94 10.12
CA VAL A 57 -13.55 5.66 9.00
C VAL A 57 -14.94 5.28 9.51
N LYS A 58 -15.05 4.49 10.60
CA LYS A 58 -16.34 4.14 11.23
C LYS A 58 -17.14 5.35 11.71
N LYS A 59 -16.45 6.44 12.09
CA LYS A 59 -17.07 7.69 12.58
C LYS A 59 -17.44 8.66 11.46
N ALA A 60 -17.05 8.39 10.22
CA ALA A 60 -17.32 9.27 9.09
C ALA A 60 -18.68 8.93 8.46
N ASP A 61 -19.62 9.86 8.45
CA ASP A 61 -20.96 9.64 7.84
C ASP A 61 -20.96 9.67 6.30
N GLY A 62 -19.84 10.03 5.68
CA GLY A 62 -19.72 10.18 4.22
C GLY A 62 -18.33 9.78 3.72
N LEU A 63 -17.81 10.51 2.74
CA LEU A 63 -16.51 10.24 2.14
C LEU A 63 -15.38 10.30 3.18
N ALA A 64 -14.56 9.24 3.22
CA ALA A 64 -13.28 9.24 3.92
C ALA A 64 -12.15 9.33 2.90
N VAL A 65 -11.22 10.28 3.09
CA VAL A 65 -10.05 10.45 2.22
C VAL A 65 -8.81 10.09 3.02
N ALA A 66 -8.06 9.10 2.52
CA ALA A 66 -6.79 8.69 3.09
C ALA A 66 -5.64 9.11 2.16
N ASP A 67 -4.62 9.75 2.74
CA ASP A 67 -3.39 10.08 2.04
C ASP A 67 -2.21 9.36 2.70
N PHE A 68 -1.48 8.60 1.90
CA PHE A 68 -0.29 7.88 2.32
C PHE A 68 0.70 7.80 1.16
N GLY A 69 1.98 7.66 1.50
CA GLY A 69 3.03 7.63 0.49
C GLY A 69 2.79 6.53 -0.55
N PRO A 70 2.96 6.80 -1.86
CA PRO A 70 2.57 5.90 -2.95
C PRO A 70 3.38 4.60 -3.02
N ARG A 71 4.42 4.47 -2.18
CA ARG A 71 5.24 3.26 -2.03
C ARG A 71 4.78 2.37 -0.88
N ASN A 72 3.82 2.82 -0.08
CA ASN A 72 3.32 2.06 1.05
C ASN A 72 2.15 1.17 0.61
N VAL A 73 2.50 0.04 -0.01
CA VAL A 73 1.55 -0.99 -0.42
C VAL A 73 0.83 -1.58 0.80
N GLU A 74 1.51 -1.75 1.92
CA GLU A 74 0.92 -2.25 3.17
C GLU A 74 -0.27 -1.39 3.59
N ARG A 75 -0.15 -0.06 3.54
CA ARG A 75 -1.27 0.85 3.82
C ARG A 75 -2.41 0.72 2.83
N LEU A 76 -2.14 0.56 1.54
CA LEU A 76 -3.20 0.33 0.56
C LEU A 76 -3.99 -0.94 0.93
N LEU A 77 -3.29 -2.02 1.28
CA LEU A 77 -3.92 -3.27 1.72
C LEU A 77 -4.70 -3.10 3.02
N SER A 78 -4.18 -2.36 4.01
CA SER A 78 -4.92 -2.02 5.23
C SER A 78 -6.20 -1.24 4.93
N PHE A 79 -6.18 -0.31 3.97
CA PHE A 79 -7.40 0.42 3.58
C PHE A 79 -8.41 -0.44 2.81
N LEU A 80 -7.96 -1.52 2.17
CA LEU A 80 -8.85 -2.51 1.57
C LEU A 80 -9.55 -3.37 2.64
N GLU A 81 -8.83 -3.75 3.70
CA GLU A 81 -9.40 -4.40 4.88
C GLU A 81 -10.39 -3.48 5.60
N ILE A 82 -10.04 -2.20 5.79
CA ILE A 82 -10.97 -1.20 6.35
C ILE A 82 -12.23 -1.07 5.49
N ALA A 83 -12.09 -1.08 4.17
CA ALA A 83 -13.24 -1.00 3.26
C ALA A 83 -14.19 -2.19 3.45
N GLU A 84 -13.64 -3.42 3.59
CA GLU A 84 -14.43 -4.62 3.91
C GLU A 84 -15.13 -4.50 5.26
N GLU A 85 -14.40 -4.16 6.32
CA GLU A 85 -14.92 -4.04 7.70
C GLU A 85 -15.97 -2.94 7.88
N THR A 86 -16.05 -1.99 6.95
CA THR A 86 -16.98 -0.85 7.01
C THR A 86 -18.06 -0.88 5.94
N ASP A 87 -18.14 -1.96 5.14
CA ASP A 87 -19.05 -2.09 3.99
C ASP A 87 -18.92 -0.90 3.02
N ARG A 88 -17.67 -0.55 2.73
CA ARG A 88 -17.28 0.55 1.84
C ARG A 88 -16.48 0.05 0.65
N GLN A 89 -16.34 0.93 -0.32
CA GLN A 89 -15.53 0.72 -1.51
C GLN A 89 -14.24 1.53 -1.43
N LEU A 90 -13.10 0.90 -1.70
CA LEU A 90 -11.81 1.56 -1.79
C LEU A 90 -11.63 2.14 -3.20
N VAL A 91 -11.72 3.46 -3.30
CA VAL A 91 -11.56 4.19 -4.55
C VAL A 91 -10.09 4.54 -4.77
N LEU A 92 -9.49 4.01 -5.84
CA LEU A 92 -8.06 4.09 -6.16
C LEU A 92 -7.79 4.93 -7.41
N THR A 93 -6.62 5.56 -7.48
CA THR A 93 -6.20 6.30 -8.67
C THR A 93 -5.67 5.35 -9.76
N PRO A 94 -5.53 5.79 -11.03
CA PRO A 94 -4.92 4.98 -12.08
C PRO A 94 -3.51 4.50 -11.75
N LYS A 95 -2.75 5.27 -10.95
CA LYS A 95 -1.41 4.91 -10.52
C LYS A 95 -1.43 3.75 -9.53
N ASP A 96 -2.37 3.75 -8.60
CA ASP A 96 -2.51 2.71 -7.59
C ASP A 96 -2.94 1.39 -8.25
N ILE A 97 -3.89 1.45 -9.19
CA ILE A 97 -4.27 0.28 -10.00
C ILE A 97 -3.06 -0.27 -10.77
N TYR A 98 -2.28 0.59 -11.42
CA TYR A 98 -1.07 0.18 -12.13
C TYR A 98 -0.03 -0.45 -11.20
N LEU A 99 0.12 0.08 -9.99
CA LEU A 99 1.02 -0.47 -8.97
C LEU A 99 0.58 -1.89 -8.58
N LEU A 100 -0.71 -2.12 -8.35
CA LEU A 100 -1.26 -3.46 -8.08
C LEU A 100 -1.02 -4.42 -9.25
N GLU A 101 -1.20 -3.98 -10.51
CA GLU A 101 -0.87 -4.79 -11.69
C GLU A 101 0.62 -5.20 -11.69
N ALA A 102 1.50 -4.24 -11.44
CA ALA A 102 2.94 -4.46 -11.46
C ALA A 102 3.41 -5.41 -10.35
N LEU A 103 2.90 -5.24 -9.13
CA LEU A 103 3.23 -6.11 -8.00
C LEU A 103 2.73 -7.53 -8.21
N ARG A 104 1.53 -7.71 -8.76
CA ARG A 104 1.02 -9.03 -9.13
C ARG A 104 1.85 -9.67 -10.22
N ALA A 105 2.24 -8.91 -11.25
CA ALA A 105 3.13 -9.41 -12.30
C ALA A 105 4.51 -9.82 -11.75
N ALA A 106 4.97 -9.17 -10.68
CA ALA A 106 6.20 -9.53 -9.97
C ALA A 106 6.04 -10.73 -9.02
N GLY A 107 4.82 -11.25 -8.82
CA GLY A 107 4.55 -12.39 -7.95
C GLY A 107 4.46 -12.04 -6.46
N GLU A 108 4.24 -10.77 -6.11
CA GLU A 108 4.13 -10.34 -4.71
C GLU A 108 2.90 -10.98 -4.04
N PRO A 109 3.09 -11.74 -2.94
CA PRO A 109 2.00 -12.47 -2.30
C PRO A 109 1.02 -11.55 -1.57
N GLY A 110 -0.28 -11.83 -1.69
CA GLY A 110 -1.33 -11.10 -0.98
C GLY A 110 -1.77 -9.80 -1.67
N VAL A 111 -1.26 -9.51 -2.87
CA VAL A 111 -1.73 -8.36 -3.66
C VAL A 111 -3.02 -8.72 -4.40
N PRO A 112 -4.12 -7.98 -4.20
CA PRO A 112 -5.42 -8.27 -4.79
C PRO A 112 -5.42 -8.00 -6.31
N ASP A 113 -6.26 -8.73 -7.05
CA ASP A 113 -6.51 -8.41 -8.45
C ASP A 113 -7.45 -7.19 -8.55
N PRO A 114 -6.98 -6.01 -9.00
CA PRO A 114 -7.84 -4.83 -9.07
C PRO A 114 -9.06 -5.02 -9.99
N TYR A 115 -8.99 -5.96 -10.94
CA TYR A 115 -10.07 -6.25 -11.89
C TYR A 115 -11.07 -7.29 -11.40
N ALA A 116 -10.76 -8.05 -10.35
CA ALA A 116 -11.66 -9.06 -9.80
C ALA A 116 -12.15 -8.72 -8.39
N ASP A 117 -11.39 -7.92 -7.63
CA ASP A 117 -11.77 -7.53 -6.27
C ASP A 117 -12.86 -6.46 -6.31
N GLU A 118 -14.08 -6.86 -5.93
CA GLU A 118 -15.28 -6.01 -5.96
C GLU A 118 -15.21 -4.83 -4.99
N ARG A 119 -14.27 -4.80 -4.05
CA ARG A 119 -14.07 -3.70 -3.10
C ARG A 119 -13.27 -2.54 -3.71
N ILE A 120 -12.66 -2.74 -4.87
CA ILE A 120 -11.81 -1.75 -5.52
C ILE A 120 -12.60 -1.00 -6.60
N MET A 121 -12.52 0.32 -6.61
CA MET A 121 -13.04 1.16 -7.70
C MET A 121 -11.94 2.03 -8.29
N LEU A 122 -12.05 2.35 -9.58
CA LEU A 122 -11.12 3.24 -10.28
C LEU A 122 -11.68 4.67 -10.33
N TYR A 123 -10.97 5.61 -9.74
CA TYR A 123 -11.24 7.03 -9.89
C TYR A 123 -10.59 7.61 -11.15
N VAL A 124 -11.41 8.23 -12.00
CA VAL A 124 -10.97 8.87 -13.24
C VAL A 124 -11.18 10.37 -13.14
N ARG A 125 -10.10 11.09 -12.81
CA ARG A 125 -10.12 12.55 -12.85
C ARG A 125 -10.29 13.07 -14.29
N PRO A 126 -11.10 14.11 -14.52
CA PRO A 126 -11.09 14.86 -15.78
C PRO A 126 -9.71 15.44 -16.06
N LYS A 127 -9.17 15.18 -17.24
CA LYS A 127 -7.88 15.70 -17.71
C LYS A 127 -8.00 16.12 -19.17
N ALA A 128 -7.43 17.27 -19.51
CA ALA A 128 -7.37 17.76 -20.90
C ALA A 128 -6.50 16.85 -21.78
N VAL A 129 -5.42 16.30 -21.21
CA VAL A 129 -4.54 15.33 -21.87
C VAL A 129 -4.26 14.20 -20.91
N ARG A 130 -4.45 12.95 -21.36
CA ARG A 130 -4.06 11.74 -20.63
C ARG A 130 -2.80 11.16 -21.26
N GLN A 131 -1.95 10.56 -20.43
CA GLN A 131 -0.80 9.84 -20.96
C GLN A 131 -1.27 8.50 -21.55
N LYS A 132 -0.58 8.00 -22.58
CA LYS A 132 -0.96 6.74 -23.26
C LYS A 132 -1.12 5.54 -22.33
N TRP A 133 -0.32 5.48 -21.26
CA TRP A 133 -0.42 4.41 -20.27
C TRP A 133 -1.71 4.50 -19.44
N GLU A 134 -2.19 5.72 -19.13
CA GLU A 134 -3.45 5.94 -18.41
C GLU A 134 -4.64 5.52 -19.27
N GLU A 135 -4.61 5.87 -20.57
CA GLU A 135 -5.63 5.44 -21.55
C GLU A 135 -5.66 3.91 -21.66
N ALA A 136 -4.51 3.28 -21.85
CA ALA A 136 -4.41 1.83 -21.94
C ALA A 136 -4.90 1.13 -20.66
N LEU A 137 -4.61 1.67 -19.48
CA LEU A 137 -5.11 1.15 -18.21
C LEU A 137 -6.63 1.31 -18.10
N LEU A 138 -7.15 2.49 -18.45
CA LEU A 138 -8.59 2.77 -18.40
C LEU A 138 -9.38 1.84 -19.33
N GLU A 139 -8.90 1.61 -20.55
CA GLU A 139 -9.50 0.67 -21.50
C GLU A 139 -9.50 -0.76 -20.95
N ARG A 140 -8.38 -1.22 -20.37
CA ARG A 140 -8.32 -2.53 -19.71
C ARG A 140 -9.30 -2.65 -18.55
N PHE A 141 -9.40 -1.60 -17.72
CA PHE A 141 -10.30 -1.60 -16.56
C PHE A 141 -11.76 -1.61 -16.99
N LYS A 142 -12.16 -0.74 -17.93
CA LYS A 142 -13.51 -0.71 -18.47
C LYS A 142 -13.90 -2.01 -19.17
N ALA A 143 -12.96 -2.70 -19.80
CA ALA A 143 -13.24 -3.98 -20.44
C ALA A 143 -13.51 -5.12 -19.43
N ARG A 144 -13.01 -5.00 -18.19
CA ARG A 144 -13.08 -6.07 -17.18
C ARG A 144 -14.03 -5.76 -16.01
N ALA A 145 -14.21 -4.48 -15.70
CA ALA A 145 -15.00 -3.97 -14.57
C ALA A 145 -15.59 -2.57 -14.87
N PRO A 146 -16.46 -2.46 -15.89
CA PRO A 146 -16.99 -1.18 -16.34
C PRO A 146 -17.81 -0.44 -15.28
N GLU A 147 -18.53 -1.17 -14.43
CA GLU A 147 -19.37 -0.63 -13.35
C GLU A 147 -18.58 -0.05 -12.17
N ARG A 148 -17.28 -0.35 -12.07
CA ARG A 148 -16.40 0.10 -10.97
C ARG A 148 -15.54 1.30 -11.33
N VAL A 149 -15.98 2.11 -12.29
CA VAL A 149 -15.32 3.36 -12.68
C VAL A 149 -16.13 4.55 -12.18
N VAL A 150 -15.49 5.43 -11.40
CA VAL A 150 -16.11 6.63 -10.82
C VAL A 150 -15.35 7.89 -11.21
N ASP A 151 -16.05 9.01 -11.33
CA ASP A 151 -15.48 10.32 -11.58
C ASP A 151 -15.99 11.35 -10.55
N ALA A 152 -15.36 12.52 -10.53
CA ALA A 152 -15.89 13.66 -9.78
C ALA A 152 -16.93 14.33 -10.67
N GLN A 153 -18.21 14.09 -10.37
CA GLN A 153 -19.33 14.81 -10.98
C GLN A 153 -19.23 16.32 -10.70
#